data_AF-A0A2V8UI94-F1
#
_entry.id   AF-A0A2V8UI94-F1
#
_cell.length_a   1.000
_cell.length_b   1.000
_cell.length_c   1.000
_cell.angle_alpha   90.00
_cell.angle_beta   90.00
_cell.angle_gamma   90.00
#
_symmetry.space_group_name_H-M   'P 1'
#
loop_
_entity.id
_entity.type
_entity.pdbx_description
1 polymer ?
#
loop_
_entity_poly.entity_id
_entity_poly.type
_entity_poly.pdbx_seq_one_letter_code
_entity_poly.pdbx_strand_id
1 'polypeptide(L)'
;MQRGTIQTARFAPDGTIVYAAGWEGRPAELYTTRPEGSLSRALGIAQAQILAISSAGEMAIQRETRGVGIFFGTLARASHAGGVPRDLLQNVIAADWSPDGKNLAVVRWRVEGQTLVEYPIGTPIYRTSTNLISRIRVSPDGDTVAFIEHRGNQSDYAGSIITIDRNGKKHALVANWSQITELAWRNAKELWFGGAPAGAATAIYSIAGGGPPRVVMTIPGVALLQDIDRQGRLLFVRDATRGGVIAAVPEQPGERELGWFDASSVRALSENHQTILFDEYGEFNGTSGVYVRGVYVRGVDGAAAVRLSDGVGMALSPDGKWALTDSMSVPERLVVVPTGAGAPRTLPAGGIDRYSFRTQSRWLKSNEVLFVGAQPGKRFRVWLQKVPDGEPRAITPEGRTGTAMSPDQSRVVVRDREGKLWPYPLPGGDPQAAGTAQQDDKPVGWSNDGEWLYLYDFPSLPAKVYRQHIRTGQRELWKQFMPADPAGVAEIQDLILSTDGRAYAYTYVRMLSDLFLAANF
;
A
#
# COMPACT_ATOMS: atom_id res chain seq x y z
N MET A 1 17.81 -21.47 2.14
CA MET A 1 16.85 -20.80 3.04
C MET A 1 15.64 -20.41 2.20
N GLN A 2 14.44 -20.54 2.74
CA GLN A 2 13.22 -20.09 2.05
C GLN A 2 13.16 -18.57 2.10
N ARG A 3 12.88 -17.92 0.96
CA ARG A 3 12.76 -16.47 0.83
C ARG A 3 11.29 -16.09 0.66
N GLY A 4 10.86 -15.05 1.35
CA GLY A 4 9.46 -14.64 1.32
C GLY A 4 9.13 -13.65 2.42
N THR A 5 7.82 -13.44 2.58
CA THR A 5 7.27 -12.45 3.50
C THR A 5 6.61 -13.16 4.68
N ILE A 6 6.87 -12.67 5.90
CA ILE A 6 6.17 -13.09 7.11
C ILE A 6 5.17 -11.99 7.46
N GLN A 7 3.89 -12.34 7.53
CA GLN A 7 2.84 -11.36 7.76
C GLN A 7 2.60 -11.14 9.25
N THR A 8 2.43 -12.23 10.01
CA THR A 8 2.21 -12.19 11.45
C THR A 8 2.80 -13.42 12.13
N ALA A 9 3.18 -13.30 13.40
CA ALA A 9 3.61 -14.41 14.25
C ALA A 9 3.05 -14.29 15.67
N ARG A 10 2.72 -15.42 16.30
CA ARG A 10 2.19 -15.50 17.67
C ARG A 10 2.77 -16.68 18.43
N PHE A 11 2.85 -16.55 19.75
CA PHE A 11 3.12 -17.67 20.64
C PHE A 11 1.84 -18.44 20.94
N ALA A 12 1.95 -19.77 20.93
CA ALA A 12 0.99 -20.67 21.55
C ALA A 12 1.31 -20.86 23.04
N PRO A 13 0.35 -21.30 23.87
CA PRO A 13 0.54 -21.45 25.31
C PRO A 13 1.66 -22.42 25.72
N ASP A 14 1.99 -23.38 24.87
CA ASP A 14 3.07 -24.37 25.06
C ASP A 14 4.45 -23.84 24.64
N GLY A 15 4.55 -22.60 24.16
CA GLY A 15 5.78 -22.00 23.67
C GLY A 15 6.06 -22.25 22.19
N THR A 16 5.22 -23.01 21.50
CA THR A 16 5.26 -23.15 20.04
C THR A 16 5.00 -21.81 19.37
N ILE A 17 5.69 -21.52 18.27
CA ILE A 17 5.48 -20.32 17.47
C ILE A 17 4.64 -20.69 16.26
N VAL A 18 3.59 -19.92 15.99
CA VAL A 18 2.79 -20.01 14.76
C VAL A 18 2.94 -18.72 13.99
N TYR A 19 3.20 -18.81 12.69
CA TYR A 19 3.36 -17.64 11.83
C TYR A 19 2.76 -17.85 10.45
N ALA A 20 2.33 -16.76 9.83
CA ALA A 20 1.83 -16.75 8.46
C ALA A 20 2.95 -16.27 7.53
N ALA A 21 3.26 -17.05 6.48
CA ALA A 21 4.28 -16.66 5.53
C ALA A 21 3.99 -17.10 4.09
N GLY A 22 4.35 -16.25 3.13
CA GLY A 22 4.33 -16.55 1.70
C GLY A 22 5.75 -16.81 1.19
N TRP A 23 6.11 -18.09 1.05
CA TRP A 23 7.45 -18.50 0.63
C TRP A 23 7.52 -18.75 -0.87
N GLU A 24 8.60 -18.27 -1.50
CA GLU A 24 8.92 -18.51 -2.91
C GLU A 24 7.78 -18.09 -3.87
N GLY A 25 7.15 -16.96 -3.57
CA GLY A 25 6.06 -16.39 -4.38
C GLY A 25 4.71 -17.10 -4.24
N ARG A 26 4.59 -18.06 -3.32
CA ARG A 26 3.31 -18.74 -3.04
C ARG A 26 2.43 -17.90 -2.10
N PRO A 27 1.09 -18.03 -2.17
CA PRO A 27 0.18 -17.43 -1.21
C PRO A 27 0.55 -17.80 0.23
N ALA A 28 0.26 -16.90 1.17
CA ALA A 28 0.57 -17.12 2.57
C ALA A 28 -0.11 -18.37 3.11
N GLU A 29 0.61 -19.16 3.90
CA GLU A 29 0.09 -20.31 4.65
C GLU A 29 0.56 -20.21 6.12
N LEU A 30 -0.16 -20.85 7.03
CA LEU A 30 0.27 -20.96 8.42
C LEU A 30 1.32 -22.06 8.62
N TYR A 31 2.39 -21.70 9.31
CA TYR A 31 3.49 -22.55 9.70
C TYR A 31 3.61 -22.59 11.22
N THR A 32 4.20 -23.66 11.73
CA THR A 32 4.53 -23.82 13.14
C THR A 32 5.99 -24.21 13.30
N THR A 33 6.64 -23.70 14.33
CA THR A 33 8.00 -24.07 14.73
C THR A 33 8.16 -24.01 16.24
N ARG A 34 9.19 -24.65 16.78
CA ARG A 34 9.57 -24.53 18.19
C ARG A 34 10.92 -23.82 18.31
N PRO A 35 11.14 -23.00 19.35
CA PRO A 35 12.42 -22.30 19.55
C PRO A 35 13.65 -23.23 19.52
N GLU A 36 13.53 -24.41 20.09
CA GLU A 36 14.57 -25.45 20.16
C GLU A 36 14.67 -26.32 18.89
N GLY A 37 13.71 -26.18 17.97
CA GLY A 37 13.66 -26.92 16.72
C GLY A 37 14.25 -26.14 15.54
N SER A 38 14.87 -26.83 14.60
CA SER A 38 15.47 -26.22 13.40
C SER A 38 14.54 -26.17 12.19
N LEU A 39 13.34 -26.76 12.27
CA LEU A 39 12.45 -26.95 11.12
C LEU A 39 11.03 -26.46 11.40
N SER A 40 10.55 -25.57 10.53
CA SER A 40 9.15 -25.19 10.45
C SER A 40 8.32 -26.24 9.72
N ARG A 41 7.07 -26.43 10.13
CA ARG A 41 6.10 -27.33 9.51
C ARG A 41 4.86 -26.56 9.07
N ALA A 42 4.36 -26.83 7.87
CA ALA A 42 3.09 -26.30 7.39
C ALA A 42 1.89 -26.90 8.17
N LEU A 43 0.89 -26.06 8.46
CA LEU A 43 -0.35 -26.48 9.13
C LEU A 43 -1.46 -26.92 8.15
N GLY A 44 -1.27 -26.73 6.83
CA GLY A 44 -2.29 -27.04 5.82
C GLY A 44 -3.39 -25.96 5.71
N ILE A 45 -3.17 -24.79 6.31
CA ILE A 45 -4.15 -23.68 6.34
C ILE A 45 -3.61 -22.57 5.44
N ALA A 46 -3.90 -22.68 4.14
CA ALA A 46 -3.49 -21.71 3.12
C ALA A 46 -4.40 -20.47 3.09
N GLN A 47 -3.87 -19.38 2.54
CA GLN A 47 -4.54 -18.08 2.37
C GLN A 47 -5.12 -17.55 3.69
N ALA A 48 -4.34 -17.67 4.77
CA ALA A 48 -4.75 -17.25 6.10
C ALA A 48 -3.62 -16.53 6.84
N GLN A 49 -4.01 -15.58 7.69
CA GLN A 49 -3.13 -14.89 8.64
C GLN A 49 -3.46 -15.30 10.07
N ILE A 50 -2.46 -15.34 10.95
CA ILE A 50 -2.68 -15.55 12.38
C ILE A 50 -2.96 -14.20 13.06
N LEU A 51 -4.09 -14.08 13.75
CA LEU A 51 -4.47 -12.86 14.48
C LEU A 51 -4.08 -12.97 15.96
N ALA A 52 -4.47 -14.08 16.60
CA ALA A 52 -4.21 -14.36 18.02
C ALA A 52 -4.34 -15.87 18.33
N ILE A 53 -3.80 -16.32 19.46
CA ILE A 53 -3.94 -17.69 19.97
C ILE A 53 -4.45 -17.64 21.41
N SER A 54 -5.48 -18.44 21.72
CA SER A 54 -6.09 -18.45 23.06
C SER A 54 -5.23 -19.21 24.07
N SER A 55 -5.56 -19.06 25.36
CA SER A 55 -4.94 -19.83 26.45
C SER A 55 -5.15 -21.35 26.35
N ALA A 56 -6.14 -21.81 25.57
CA ALA A 56 -6.38 -23.21 25.25
C ALA A 56 -5.74 -23.68 23.93
N GLY A 57 -4.99 -22.81 23.24
CA GLY A 57 -4.37 -23.12 21.95
C GLY A 57 -5.33 -23.06 20.75
N GLU A 58 -6.49 -22.41 20.89
CA GLU A 58 -7.38 -22.14 19.74
C GLU A 58 -6.88 -20.89 19.00
N MET A 59 -6.64 -21.01 17.70
CA MET A 59 -6.21 -19.90 16.86
C MET A 59 -7.41 -19.10 16.36
N ALA A 60 -7.29 -17.77 16.43
CA ALA A 60 -8.10 -16.85 15.65
C ALA A 60 -7.32 -16.48 14.40
N ILE A 61 -7.87 -16.78 13.22
CA ILE A 61 -7.21 -16.56 11.93
C ILE A 61 -8.08 -15.66 11.05
N GLN A 62 -7.46 -14.89 10.16
CA GLN A 62 -8.14 -14.15 9.11
C GLN A 62 -7.97 -14.89 7.78
N ARG A 63 -9.07 -15.15 7.09
CA ARG A 63 -9.12 -15.81 5.78
C ARG A 63 -9.70 -14.87 4.74
N GLU A 64 -9.49 -15.19 3.46
CA GLU A 64 -10.00 -14.39 2.34
C GLU A 64 -9.57 -12.92 2.45
N THR A 65 -8.33 -12.71 2.87
CA THR A 65 -7.78 -11.40 3.18
C THR A 65 -7.78 -10.50 1.94
N ARG A 66 -8.27 -9.27 2.12
CA ARG A 66 -8.37 -8.21 1.11
C ARG A 66 -7.76 -6.93 1.65
N GLY A 67 -7.41 -6.02 0.75
CA GLY A 67 -6.89 -4.69 1.07
C GLY A 67 -5.41 -4.54 0.74
N VAL A 68 -4.94 -3.30 0.76
CA VAL A 68 -3.54 -2.91 0.58
C VAL A 68 -3.19 -1.98 1.73
N GLY A 69 -2.08 -2.22 2.42
CA GLY A 69 -1.70 -1.52 3.66
C GLY A 69 -2.47 -2.02 4.89
N ILE A 70 -3.80 -1.99 4.87
CA ILE A 70 -4.65 -2.61 5.90
C ILE A 70 -5.43 -3.78 5.32
N PHE A 71 -5.20 -4.94 5.93
CA PHE A 71 -5.83 -6.19 5.58
C PHE A 71 -7.09 -6.43 6.41
N PHE A 72 -8.17 -6.87 5.75
CA PHE A 72 -9.39 -7.33 6.39
C PHE A 72 -9.93 -8.58 5.69
N GLY A 73 -10.68 -9.39 6.41
CA GLY A 73 -11.22 -10.64 5.85
C GLY A 73 -12.24 -11.31 6.75
N THR A 74 -12.42 -12.61 6.56
CA THR A 74 -13.29 -13.46 7.38
C THR A 74 -12.50 -14.01 8.57
N LEU A 75 -12.93 -13.68 9.78
CA LEU A 75 -12.42 -14.26 11.02
C LEU A 75 -12.92 -15.70 11.14
N ALA A 76 -12.00 -16.62 11.41
CA ALA A 76 -12.26 -18.04 11.64
C ALA A 76 -11.49 -18.57 12.86
N ARG A 77 -11.96 -19.68 13.42
CA ARG A 77 -11.27 -20.45 14.47
C ARG A 77 -10.64 -21.72 13.89
N ALA A 78 -9.46 -22.07 14.36
CA ALA A 78 -8.77 -23.31 14.00
C ALA A 78 -7.92 -23.83 15.18
N SER A 79 -7.64 -25.13 15.23
CA SER A 79 -6.69 -25.68 16.20
C SER A 79 -5.26 -25.36 15.78
N HIS A 80 -4.39 -24.98 16.72
CA HIS A 80 -2.96 -24.76 16.44
C HIS A 80 -2.21 -26.03 16.00
N ALA A 81 -2.79 -27.21 16.22
CA ALA A 81 -2.27 -28.48 15.69
C ALA A 81 -2.56 -28.66 14.18
N GLY A 82 -3.49 -27.87 13.62
CA GLY A 82 -4.02 -27.98 12.25
C GLY A 82 -5.51 -28.34 12.21
N GLY A 83 -6.08 -28.41 11.01
CA GLY A 83 -7.49 -28.79 10.78
C GLY A 83 -8.27 -27.77 9.94
N VAL A 84 -9.54 -28.07 9.66
CA VAL A 84 -10.41 -27.20 8.85
C VAL A 84 -10.87 -26.00 9.69
N PRO A 85 -10.59 -24.76 9.27
CA PRO A 85 -11.08 -23.58 9.98
C PRO A 85 -12.61 -23.46 9.94
N ARG A 86 -13.19 -22.95 11.02
CA ARG A 86 -14.61 -22.60 11.13
C ARG A 86 -14.78 -21.08 11.10
N ASP A 87 -15.46 -20.58 10.08
CA ASP A 87 -15.73 -19.15 9.93
C ASP A 87 -16.71 -18.62 10.98
N LEU A 88 -16.53 -17.36 11.39
CA LEU A 88 -17.31 -16.71 12.45
C LEU A 88 -17.88 -15.35 12.05
N LEU A 89 -17.05 -14.48 11.47
CA LEU A 89 -17.41 -13.07 11.28
C LEU A 89 -16.68 -12.47 10.09
N GLN A 90 -17.41 -11.83 9.18
CA GLN A 90 -16.85 -11.15 8.02
C GLN A 90 -16.36 -9.73 8.35
N ASN A 91 -15.49 -9.20 7.49
CA ASN A 91 -14.97 -7.83 7.54
C ASN A 91 -14.21 -7.51 8.85
N VAL A 92 -13.39 -8.45 9.32
CA VAL A 92 -12.56 -8.26 10.52
C VAL A 92 -11.15 -7.85 10.11
N ILE A 93 -10.61 -6.79 10.73
CA ILE A 93 -9.22 -6.30 10.54
C ILE A 93 -8.27 -7.03 11.49
N ALA A 94 -8.63 -7.08 12.77
CA ALA A 94 -7.82 -7.65 13.83
C ALA A 94 -8.72 -8.27 14.90
N ALA A 95 -8.19 -9.26 15.62
CA ALA A 95 -8.88 -9.92 16.72
C ALA A 95 -7.89 -10.33 17.81
N ASP A 96 -8.36 -10.41 19.05
CA ASP A 96 -7.61 -10.97 20.16
C ASP A 96 -8.54 -11.65 21.18
N TRP A 97 -8.01 -12.67 21.87
CA TRP A 97 -8.78 -13.49 22.80
C TRP A 97 -8.93 -12.83 24.16
N SER A 98 -10.08 -13.05 24.81
CA SER A 98 -10.20 -12.84 26.25
C SER A 98 -9.23 -13.76 27.01
N PRO A 99 -8.81 -13.41 28.24
CA PRO A 99 -7.86 -14.23 29.01
C PRO A 99 -8.32 -15.68 29.23
N ASP A 100 -9.63 -15.89 29.37
CA ASP A 100 -10.26 -17.21 29.53
C ASP A 100 -10.38 -17.99 28.22
N GLY A 101 -10.02 -17.40 27.08
CA GLY A 101 -10.07 -18.00 25.75
C GLY A 101 -11.48 -18.23 25.19
N LYS A 102 -12.53 -17.67 25.81
CA LYS A 102 -13.92 -17.93 25.41
C LYS A 102 -14.48 -16.90 24.44
N ASN A 103 -14.07 -15.65 24.59
CA ASN A 103 -14.56 -14.50 23.85
C ASN A 103 -13.46 -13.88 22.99
N LEU A 104 -13.85 -13.11 21.97
CA LEU A 104 -12.95 -12.36 21.10
C LEU A 104 -13.30 -10.89 21.16
N ALA A 105 -12.27 -10.05 21.25
CA ALA A 105 -12.35 -8.65 20.86
C ALA A 105 -12.01 -8.55 19.36
N VAL A 106 -12.73 -7.73 18.60
CA VAL A 106 -12.54 -7.57 17.16
C VAL A 106 -12.58 -6.11 16.72
N VAL A 107 -11.85 -5.81 15.65
CA VAL A 107 -12.01 -4.58 14.88
C VAL A 107 -12.71 -4.92 13.58
N ARG A 108 -13.88 -4.31 13.32
CA ARG A 108 -14.66 -4.53 12.10
C ARG A 108 -14.54 -3.37 11.13
N TRP A 109 -14.26 -3.72 9.88
CA TRP A 109 -14.09 -2.79 8.78
C TRP A 109 -15.44 -2.35 8.20
N ARG A 110 -15.68 -1.03 8.19
CA ARG A 110 -16.76 -0.34 7.46
C ARG A 110 -18.16 -0.95 7.57
N VAL A 111 -18.55 -1.37 8.77
CA VAL A 111 -19.93 -1.74 9.07
C VAL A 111 -20.77 -0.46 9.03
N GLU A 112 -21.69 -0.35 8.06
CA GLU A 112 -22.49 0.87 7.81
C GLU A 112 -21.61 2.14 7.63
N GLY A 113 -20.43 1.96 7.01
CA GLY A 113 -19.48 3.06 6.79
C GLY A 113 -18.63 3.44 8.00
N GLN A 114 -18.72 2.70 9.11
CA GLN A 114 -17.94 2.93 10.33
C GLN A 114 -16.98 1.78 10.64
N THR A 115 -15.84 2.11 11.26
CA THR A 115 -14.97 1.12 11.89
C THR A 115 -15.44 0.89 13.33
N LEU A 116 -15.62 -0.37 13.73
CA LEU A 116 -16.14 -0.75 15.05
C LEU A 116 -15.08 -1.52 15.84
N VAL A 117 -15.03 -1.29 17.16
CA VAL A 117 -14.39 -2.19 18.11
C VAL A 117 -15.48 -2.86 18.91
N GLU A 118 -15.49 -4.19 18.93
CA GLU A 118 -16.45 -5.01 19.68
C GLU A 118 -15.71 -5.90 20.67
N TYR A 119 -16.20 -5.99 21.91
CA TYR A 119 -15.72 -6.94 22.90
C TYR A 119 -16.82 -7.25 23.94
N PRO A 120 -17.35 -8.48 24.00
CA PRO A 120 -17.16 -9.56 23.02
C PRO A 120 -17.75 -9.20 21.63
N ILE A 121 -17.54 -10.07 20.63
CA ILE A 121 -18.22 -9.97 19.31
C ILE A 121 -19.73 -9.73 19.51
N GLY A 122 -20.27 -8.75 18.79
CA GLY A 122 -21.67 -8.33 18.91
C GLY A 122 -21.93 -7.26 19.98
N THR A 123 -20.93 -6.91 20.80
CA THR A 123 -21.02 -5.85 21.82
C THR A 123 -20.08 -4.69 21.45
N PRO A 124 -20.56 -3.66 20.75
CA PRO A 124 -19.74 -2.53 20.31
C PRO A 124 -19.36 -1.64 21.49
N ILE A 125 -18.07 -1.40 21.67
CA ILE A 125 -17.52 -0.53 22.72
C ILE A 125 -16.89 0.75 22.16
N TYR A 126 -16.57 0.79 20.87
CA TYR A 126 -16.08 1.99 20.20
C TYR A 126 -16.46 2.03 18.72
N ARG A 127 -16.69 3.24 18.18
CA ARG A 127 -17.07 3.48 16.78
C ARG A 127 -16.39 4.75 16.26
N THR A 128 -15.96 4.73 14.99
CA THR A 128 -15.45 5.92 14.30
C THR A 128 -15.76 5.87 12.80
N SER A 129 -16.07 7.03 12.21
CA SER A 129 -16.32 7.20 10.77
C SER A 129 -15.18 7.92 10.04
N THR A 130 -14.26 8.52 10.78
CA THR A 130 -13.19 9.39 10.25
C THR A 130 -11.81 8.81 10.40
N ASN A 131 -11.63 7.91 11.37
CA ASN A 131 -10.35 7.32 11.70
C ASN A 131 -10.32 5.85 11.32
N LEU A 132 -9.11 5.36 11.13
CA LEU A 132 -8.84 3.98 10.81
C LEU A 132 -8.26 3.24 12.02
N ILE A 133 -8.66 1.99 12.24
CA ILE A 133 -8.17 1.15 13.34
C ILE A 133 -7.51 -0.10 12.75
N SER A 134 -6.31 -0.45 13.19
CA SER A 134 -5.48 -1.47 12.54
C SER A 134 -5.08 -2.67 13.42
N ARG A 135 -5.02 -2.50 14.75
CA ARG A 135 -4.58 -3.52 15.72
C ARG A 135 -5.47 -3.52 16.95
N ILE A 136 -5.57 -4.67 17.63
CA ILE A 136 -6.29 -4.83 18.88
C ILE A 136 -5.61 -5.85 19.78
N ARG A 137 -5.55 -5.58 21.09
CA ARG A 137 -5.07 -6.50 22.12
C ARG A 137 -5.91 -6.39 23.39
N VAL A 138 -6.33 -7.53 23.94
CA VAL A 138 -7.01 -7.60 25.23
C VAL A 138 -5.96 -7.69 26.35
N SER A 139 -6.13 -6.92 27.42
CA SER A 139 -5.22 -6.99 28.57
C SER A 139 -5.26 -8.38 29.23
N PRO A 140 -4.16 -8.85 29.85
CA PRO A 140 -4.14 -10.14 30.53
C PRO A 140 -5.18 -10.34 31.66
N ASP A 141 -5.70 -9.26 32.25
CA ASP A 141 -6.81 -9.29 33.21
C ASP A 141 -8.20 -9.23 32.53
N GLY A 142 -8.25 -8.86 31.26
CA GLY A 142 -9.47 -8.84 30.44
C GLY A 142 -10.34 -7.60 30.63
N ASP A 143 -9.89 -6.60 31.39
CA ASP A 143 -10.65 -5.41 31.74
C ASP A 143 -10.47 -4.26 30.74
N THR A 144 -9.35 -4.28 30.00
CA THR A 144 -8.98 -3.22 29.05
C THR A 144 -8.69 -3.80 27.68
N VAL A 145 -9.11 -3.07 26.64
CA VAL A 145 -8.74 -3.34 25.25
C VAL A 145 -7.86 -2.21 24.74
N ALA A 146 -6.71 -2.53 24.17
CA ALA A 146 -5.83 -1.59 23.49
C ALA A 146 -5.96 -1.72 21.97
N PHE A 147 -5.96 -0.60 21.24
CA PHE A 147 -5.95 -0.58 19.78
C PHE A 147 -5.21 0.64 19.22
N ILE A 148 -4.78 0.56 17.96
CA ILE A 148 -4.14 1.68 17.26
C ILE A 148 -5.21 2.43 16.46
N GLU A 149 -5.29 3.75 16.67
CA GLU A 149 -6.16 4.66 15.92
C GLU A 149 -5.30 5.61 15.06
N HIS A 150 -5.46 5.52 13.74
CA HIS A 150 -4.81 6.34 12.73
C HIS A 150 -5.67 7.55 12.36
N ARG A 151 -5.04 8.70 12.12
CA ARG A 151 -5.75 9.95 11.85
C ARG A 151 -6.19 10.01 10.39
N GLY A 152 -7.49 10.09 10.16
CA GLY A 152 -8.04 10.11 8.81
C GLY A 152 -8.18 8.71 8.19
N ASN A 153 -8.61 8.69 6.93
CA ASN A 153 -8.89 7.45 6.19
C ASN A 153 -7.73 6.97 5.31
N GLN A 154 -6.52 7.50 5.50
CA GLN A 154 -5.33 7.07 4.77
C GLN A 154 -4.56 6.03 5.60
N SER A 155 -3.88 5.11 4.91
CA SER A 155 -2.98 4.14 5.53
C SER A 155 -1.65 4.82 5.89
N ASP A 156 -1.69 5.87 6.72
CA ASP A 156 -0.50 6.36 7.40
C ASP A 156 -0.26 5.50 8.65
N TYR A 157 1.00 5.22 8.98
CA TYR A 157 1.31 4.54 10.23
C TYR A 157 1.27 5.52 11.42
N ALA A 158 1.10 6.82 11.16
CA ALA A 158 0.90 7.81 12.20
C ALA A 158 -0.40 7.54 12.96
N GLY A 159 -0.38 7.73 14.28
CA GLY A 159 -1.54 7.36 15.07
C GLY A 159 -1.36 7.55 16.57
N SER A 160 -2.30 6.96 17.30
CA SER A 160 -2.36 6.95 18.75
C SER A 160 -2.69 5.55 19.25
N ILE A 161 -2.15 5.18 20.40
CA ILE A 161 -2.55 3.97 21.12
C ILE A 161 -3.67 4.35 22.06
N ILE A 162 -4.83 3.75 21.83
CA ILE A 162 -6.03 3.95 22.61
C ILE A 162 -6.24 2.74 23.51
N THR A 163 -6.55 2.97 24.77
CA THR A 163 -7.12 1.97 25.67
C THR A 163 -8.58 2.29 25.96
N ILE A 164 -9.41 1.25 26.09
CA ILE A 164 -10.81 1.38 26.46
C ILE A 164 -11.15 0.28 27.47
N ASP A 165 -11.83 0.66 28.56
CA ASP A 165 -12.33 -0.32 29.52
C ASP A 165 -13.69 -0.91 29.08
N ARG A 166 -14.16 -1.93 29.80
CA ARG A 166 -15.47 -2.55 29.54
C ARG A 166 -16.67 -1.61 29.68
N ASN A 167 -16.51 -0.47 30.36
CA ASN A 167 -17.55 0.54 30.52
C ASN A 167 -17.50 1.61 29.40
N GLY A 168 -16.60 1.45 28.43
CA GLY A 168 -16.42 2.37 27.31
C GLY A 168 -15.56 3.59 27.63
N LYS A 169 -14.87 3.62 28.77
CA LYS A 169 -13.99 4.74 29.13
C LYS A 169 -12.72 4.68 28.31
N LYS A 170 -12.62 5.60 27.33
CA LYS A 170 -11.49 5.75 26.42
C LYS A 170 -10.35 6.57 27.07
N HIS A 171 -9.11 6.13 26.89
CA HIS A 171 -7.90 6.87 27.22
C HIS A 171 -6.87 6.77 26.09
N ALA A 172 -6.21 7.88 25.74
CA ALA A 172 -5.09 7.87 24.80
C ALA A 172 -3.80 7.61 25.58
N LEU A 173 -3.30 6.37 25.53
CA LEU A 173 -2.08 5.96 26.23
C LEU A 173 -0.82 6.55 25.56
N VAL A 174 -0.84 6.64 24.23
CA VAL A 174 0.18 7.32 23.43
C VAL A 174 -0.54 8.14 22.36
N ALA A 175 -0.18 9.40 22.20
CA ALA A 175 -0.86 10.31 21.27
C ALA A 175 0.08 10.82 20.18
N ASN A 176 -0.41 10.83 18.94
CA ASN A 176 0.14 11.58 17.80
C ASN A 176 1.58 11.22 17.43
N TRP A 177 1.90 9.93 17.47
CA TRP A 177 3.19 9.45 16.97
C TRP A 177 3.20 9.43 15.45
N SER A 178 4.39 9.65 14.87
CA SER A 178 4.59 9.60 13.42
C SER A 178 4.45 8.17 12.87
N GLN A 179 4.67 7.17 13.72
CA GLN A 179 4.51 5.76 13.39
C GLN A 179 4.15 4.91 14.61
N ILE A 180 3.13 4.05 14.47
CA ILE A 180 2.79 2.97 15.40
C ILE A 180 2.38 1.77 14.56
N THR A 181 2.93 0.59 14.84
CA THR A 181 2.77 -0.60 13.99
C THR A 181 2.03 -1.73 14.69
N GLU A 182 2.49 -2.14 15.86
CA GLU A 182 2.06 -3.36 16.53
C GLU A 182 1.96 -3.17 18.05
N LEU A 183 1.16 -4.02 18.71
CA LEU A 183 0.87 -3.97 20.15
C LEU A 183 1.04 -5.38 20.77
N ALA A 184 1.63 -5.45 21.96
CA ALA A 184 1.65 -6.67 22.77
C ALA A 184 1.67 -6.33 24.27
N TRP A 185 0.83 -6.99 25.06
CA TRP A 185 0.86 -6.83 26.52
C TRP A 185 1.99 -7.69 27.12
N ARG A 186 2.85 -7.07 27.93
CA ARG A 186 3.81 -7.82 28.76
C ARG A 186 3.14 -8.38 30.00
N ASN A 187 2.24 -7.59 30.59
CA ASN A 187 1.40 -7.92 31.74
C ASN A 187 0.19 -6.97 31.78
N ALA A 188 -0.70 -7.09 32.76
CA ALA A 188 -1.92 -6.27 32.87
C ALA A 188 -1.68 -4.74 32.93
N LYS A 189 -0.47 -4.30 33.28
CA LYS A 189 -0.15 -2.88 33.49
C LYS A 189 0.84 -2.33 32.47
N GLU A 190 1.45 -3.18 31.65
CA GLU A 190 2.55 -2.81 30.76
C GLU A 190 2.28 -3.30 29.34
N LEU A 191 2.18 -2.34 28.42
CA LEU A 191 1.98 -2.55 27.00
C LEU A 191 3.27 -2.20 26.26
N TRP A 192 3.67 -3.07 25.33
CA TRP A 192 4.77 -2.83 24.41
C TRP A 192 4.26 -2.58 23.01
N PHE A 193 4.98 -1.77 22.25
CA PHE A 193 4.60 -1.40 20.89
C PHE A 193 5.82 -1.05 20.05
N GLY A 194 5.71 -1.29 18.74
CA GLY A 194 6.68 -0.80 17.75
C GLY A 194 6.25 0.55 17.21
N GLY A 195 7.17 1.50 17.08
CA GLY A 195 6.84 2.82 16.52
C GLY A 195 8.00 3.80 16.56
N ALA A 196 7.71 5.04 16.17
CA ALA A 196 8.63 6.17 16.26
C ALA A 196 7.85 7.45 16.61
N PRO A 197 8.35 8.29 17.54
CA PRO A 197 7.91 9.67 17.63
C PRO A 197 8.47 10.48 16.46
N ALA A 198 7.93 11.69 16.26
CA ALA A 198 8.38 12.57 15.19
C ALA A 198 9.89 12.84 15.27
N GLY A 199 10.60 12.65 14.15
CA GLY A 199 12.05 12.89 14.05
C GLY A 199 12.95 11.78 14.62
N ALA A 200 12.38 10.67 15.11
CA ALA A 200 13.14 9.54 15.60
C ALA A 200 13.06 8.32 14.67
N ALA A 201 14.03 7.42 14.78
CA ALA A 201 13.97 6.10 14.14
C ALA A 201 13.01 5.16 14.88
N THR A 202 12.51 4.15 14.17
CA THR A 202 11.64 3.12 14.73
C THR A 202 12.35 2.31 15.81
N ALA A 203 11.66 2.06 16.92
CA ALA A 203 12.13 1.23 18.01
C ALA A 203 10.97 0.47 18.67
N ILE A 204 11.29 -0.45 19.56
CA ILE A 204 10.32 -1.11 20.42
C ILE A 204 10.28 -0.36 21.75
N TYR A 205 9.09 0.12 22.09
CA TYR A 205 8.81 0.86 23.31
C TYR A 205 7.96 0.02 24.26
N SER A 206 8.01 0.38 25.52
CA SER A 206 7.07 -0.07 26.54
C SER A 206 6.48 1.13 27.27
N ILE A 207 5.27 0.94 27.77
CA ILE A 207 4.58 1.93 28.59
C ILE A 207 3.83 1.21 29.70
N ALA A 208 4.12 1.59 30.95
CA ALA A 208 3.39 1.15 32.13
C ALA A 208 2.41 2.26 32.54
N GLY A 209 1.16 1.91 32.84
CA GLY A 209 0.06 2.87 33.01
C GLY A 209 0.41 4.10 33.87
N GLY A 210 0.41 5.28 33.24
CA GLY A 210 0.65 6.58 33.88
C GLY A 210 2.04 7.22 33.65
N GLY A 211 3.02 6.48 33.10
CA GLY A 211 4.35 7.00 32.76
C GLY A 211 4.56 7.25 31.26
N PRO A 212 5.63 7.98 30.86
CA PRO A 212 6.00 8.15 29.46
C PRO A 212 6.50 6.83 28.85
N PRO A 213 6.39 6.62 27.52
CA PRO A 213 7.00 5.48 26.84
C PRO A 213 8.51 5.42 27.06
N ARG A 214 9.06 4.24 27.36
CA ARG A 214 10.51 3.96 27.45
C ARG A 214 10.94 3.06 26.29
N VAL A 215 12.12 3.32 25.72
CA VAL A 215 12.74 2.44 24.73
C VAL A 215 13.16 1.14 25.42
N VAL A 216 12.76 0.00 24.85
CA VAL A 216 13.21 -1.33 25.28
C VAL A 216 14.34 -1.82 24.37
N MET A 217 14.17 -1.65 23.06
CA MET A 217 15.14 -2.10 22.07
C MET A 217 15.12 -1.18 20.85
N THR A 218 16.30 -0.88 20.34
CA THR A 218 16.49 -0.29 19.01
C THR A 218 17.08 -1.35 18.09
N ILE A 219 16.46 -1.56 16.93
CA ILE A 219 16.93 -2.51 15.92
C ILE A 219 17.19 -1.70 14.64
N PRO A 220 18.36 -1.83 13.99
CA PRO A 220 18.61 -1.21 12.70
C PRO A 220 17.61 -1.68 11.63
N GLY A 221 17.04 -0.74 10.88
CA GLY A 221 16.02 -0.99 9.85
C GLY A 221 14.61 -1.16 10.43
N VAL A 222 13.71 -1.75 9.64
CA VAL A 222 12.31 -1.96 10.04
C VAL A 222 12.19 -3.24 10.85
N ALA A 223 11.99 -3.08 12.17
CA ALA A 223 11.64 -4.18 13.05
C ALA A 223 10.21 -4.04 13.59
N LEU A 224 9.38 -5.04 13.32
CA LEU A 224 7.98 -5.07 13.69
C LEU A 224 7.78 -6.07 14.83
N LEU A 225 7.42 -5.55 16.01
CA LEU A 225 6.96 -6.35 17.14
C LEU A 225 5.83 -7.29 16.68
N GLN A 226 5.88 -8.57 17.04
CA GLN A 226 4.82 -9.52 16.71
C GLN A 226 4.04 -9.95 17.95
N ASP A 227 4.76 -10.43 18.97
CA ASP A 227 4.13 -10.96 20.17
C ASP A 227 5.12 -11.02 21.36
N ILE A 228 4.58 -11.13 22.57
CA ILE A 228 5.35 -11.29 23.81
C ILE A 228 4.73 -12.43 24.61
N ASP A 229 5.53 -13.44 24.96
CA ASP A 229 5.03 -14.52 25.78
C ASP A 229 5.03 -14.19 27.29
N ARG A 230 4.47 -15.11 28.09
CA ARG A 230 4.42 -14.96 29.55
C ARG A 230 5.81 -14.88 30.20
N GLN A 231 6.83 -15.50 29.60
CA GLN A 231 8.20 -15.47 30.11
C GLN A 231 8.91 -14.16 29.76
N GLY A 232 8.42 -13.41 28.77
CA GLY A 232 8.98 -12.14 28.32
C GLY A 232 9.86 -12.27 27.10
N ARG A 233 9.76 -13.42 26.42
CA ARG A 233 10.38 -13.61 25.13
C ARG A 233 9.57 -12.85 24.09
N LEU A 234 10.30 -12.16 23.23
CA LEU A 234 9.79 -11.25 22.22
C LEU A 234 9.90 -11.92 20.86
N LEU A 235 8.82 -11.92 20.08
CA LEU A 235 8.88 -12.13 18.65
C LEU A 235 8.89 -10.79 17.93
N PHE A 236 9.78 -10.65 16.96
CA PHE A 236 9.74 -9.55 16.02
C PHE A 236 10.17 -10.01 14.64
N VAL A 237 9.65 -9.34 13.62
CA VAL A 237 10.05 -9.54 12.23
C VAL A 237 10.96 -8.39 11.83
N ARG A 238 12.02 -8.69 11.07
CA ARG A 238 12.78 -7.70 10.34
C ARG A 238 12.42 -7.78 8.87
N ASP A 239 11.92 -6.68 8.33
CA ASP A 239 11.55 -6.59 6.92
C ASP A 239 12.61 -5.83 6.13
N ALA A 240 13.00 -6.40 5.00
CA ALA A 240 13.76 -5.75 3.94
C ALA A 240 12.81 -5.47 2.78
N THR A 241 12.31 -4.24 2.73
CA THR A 241 11.39 -3.79 1.69
C THR A 241 12.15 -3.08 0.59
N ARG A 242 11.88 -3.45 -0.67
CA ARG A 242 12.48 -2.86 -1.86
C ARG A 242 11.43 -2.51 -2.90
N GLY A 243 11.57 -1.34 -3.51
CA GLY A 243 10.87 -0.96 -4.75
C GLY A 243 11.80 -1.14 -5.95
N GLY A 244 11.41 -1.99 -6.89
CA GLY A 244 12.16 -2.21 -8.13
C GLY A 244 11.36 -1.76 -9.36
N VAL A 245 12.07 -1.52 -10.46
CA VAL A 245 11.46 -1.11 -11.72
C VAL A 245 11.90 -2.09 -12.80
N ILE A 246 10.97 -2.73 -13.46
CA ILE A 246 11.25 -3.60 -14.59
C ILE A 246 10.70 -2.96 -15.85
N ALA A 247 11.47 -3.01 -16.94
CA ALA A 247 11.00 -2.60 -18.26
C ALA A 247 11.28 -3.67 -19.32
N ALA A 248 10.45 -3.68 -20.36
CA ALA A 248 10.70 -4.42 -21.59
C ALA A 248 10.37 -3.53 -22.79
N VAL A 249 11.27 -3.55 -23.77
CA VAL A 249 11.20 -2.71 -24.97
C VAL A 249 11.50 -3.56 -26.21
N PRO A 250 10.94 -3.28 -27.39
CA PRO A 250 11.14 -4.10 -28.59
C PRO A 250 12.60 -4.28 -29.03
N GLU A 251 13.43 -3.28 -28.73
CA GLU A 251 14.82 -3.20 -29.15
C GLU A 251 15.74 -4.11 -28.31
N GLN A 252 15.26 -4.61 -27.16
CA GLN A 252 16.02 -5.48 -26.25
C GLN A 252 15.20 -6.73 -25.89
N PRO A 253 15.77 -7.93 -25.99
CA PRO A 253 15.03 -9.14 -25.65
C PRO A 253 14.80 -9.26 -24.14
N GLY A 254 13.54 -9.42 -23.73
CA GLY A 254 13.16 -9.76 -22.36
C GLY A 254 12.94 -8.56 -21.43
N GLU A 255 12.68 -8.88 -20.16
CA GLU A 255 12.51 -7.89 -19.08
C GLU A 255 13.86 -7.56 -18.43
N ARG A 256 14.03 -6.30 -18.03
CA ARG A 256 15.25 -5.80 -17.39
C ARG A 256 14.94 -5.01 -16.12
N GLU A 257 15.68 -5.29 -15.06
CA GLU A 257 15.69 -4.49 -13.83
C GLU A 257 16.42 -3.16 -14.08
N LEU A 258 15.71 -2.07 -13.86
CA LEU A 258 16.16 -0.68 -14.04
C LEU A 258 15.99 0.16 -12.76
N GLY A 259 15.57 -0.43 -11.65
CA GLY A 259 15.63 0.22 -10.34
C GLY A 259 17.06 0.65 -10.00
N TRP A 260 17.19 1.64 -9.12
CA TRP A 260 18.49 2.20 -8.75
C TRP A 260 18.88 1.91 -7.30
N PHE A 261 18.25 2.57 -6.32
CA PHE A 261 18.52 2.31 -4.91
C PHE A 261 17.48 1.36 -4.31
N ASP A 262 16.94 1.69 -3.15
CA ASP A 262 16.11 0.80 -2.33
C ASP A 262 14.63 0.84 -2.74
N ALA A 263 14.21 1.87 -3.47
CA ALA A 263 12.82 2.27 -3.55
C ALA A 263 12.57 3.12 -4.81
N SER A 264 12.70 2.48 -5.97
CA SER A 264 12.40 3.11 -7.26
C SER A 264 10.93 2.92 -7.65
N SER A 265 10.30 3.96 -8.20
CA SER A 265 8.96 3.91 -8.80
C SER A 265 8.95 4.52 -10.19
N VAL A 266 8.55 3.74 -11.21
CA VAL A 266 8.45 4.23 -12.58
C VAL A 266 7.30 5.22 -12.75
N ARG A 267 7.54 6.30 -13.50
CA ARG A 267 6.58 7.40 -13.74
C ARG A 267 6.29 7.64 -15.21
N ALA A 268 7.24 7.42 -16.11
CA ALA A 268 7.02 7.47 -17.55
C ALA A 268 8.03 6.60 -18.31
N LEU A 269 7.64 6.21 -19.53
CA LEU A 269 8.51 5.65 -20.56
C LEU A 269 8.42 6.60 -21.76
N SER A 270 9.54 6.96 -22.37
CA SER A 270 9.57 7.85 -23.54
C SER A 270 8.90 7.22 -24.76
N GLU A 271 8.38 8.04 -25.68
CA GLU A 271 7.68 7.54 -26.89
C GLU A 271 8.58 6.68 -27.79
N ASN A 272 9.90 6.92 -27.76
CA ASN A 272 10.88 6.13 -28.50
C ASN A 272 11.39 4.89 -27.72
N HIS A 273 10.83 4.62 -26.54
CA HIS A 273 11.19 3.51 -25.64
C HIS A 273 12.63 3.49 -25.13
N GLN A 274 13.39 4.57 -25.29
CA GLN A 274 14.81 4.60 -24.91
C GLN A 274 15.03 5.03 -23.46
N THR A 275 14.07 5.70 -22.84
CA THR A 275 14.28 6.40 -21.57
C THR A 275 13.11 6.16 -20.62
N ILE A 276 13.42 5.89 -19.34
CA ILE A 276 12.45 5.91 -18.25
C ILE A 276 12.64 7.14 -17.37
N LEU A 277 11.51 7.68 -16.90
CA LEU A 277 11.44 8.61 -15.77
C LEU A 277 10.97 7.82 -14.56
N PHE A 278 11.66 7.97 -13.44
CA PHE A 278 11.30 7.33 -12.18
C PHE A 278 11.63 8.27 -11.03
N ASP A 279 11.00 8.05 -9.87
CA ASP A 279 11.46 8.65 -8.62
C ASP A 279 12.01 7.59 -7.69
N GLU A 280 12.92 8.07 -6.84
CA GLU A 280 13.45 7.33 -5.71
C GLU A 280 12.88 7.94 -4.43
N TYR A 281 12.36 7.10 -3.54
CA TYR A 281 12.12 7.47 -2.14
C TYR A 281 13.19 6.79 -1.27
N GLY A 282 13.51 7.42 -0.14
CA GLY A 282 14.35 6.77 0.87
C GLY A 282 13.68 5.53 1.46
N GLU A 283 14.37 4.86 2.38
CA GLU A 283 13.94 3.61 3.04
C GLU A 283 12.42 3.51 3.24
N PHE A 284 11.84 2.38 2.78
CA PHE A 284 10.46 1.93 2.99
C PHE A 284 10.16 1.66 4.48
N ASN A 285 10.37 2.64 5.36
CA ASN A 285 10.29 2.42 6.80
C ASN A 285 8.91 2.64 7.40
N GLY A 286 7.86 2.83 6.58
CA GLY A 286 6.53 3.16 7.08
C GLY A 286 6.49 4.48 7.86
N THR A 287 7.53 5.30 7.76
CA THR A 287 7.58 6.62 8.39
C THR A 287 6.78 7.58 7.53
N SER A 288 5.68 8.08 8.08
CA SER A 288 4.87 9.17 7.53
C SER A 288 5.61 10.52 7.64
N GLY A 289 6.87 10.56 7.20
CA GLY A 289 7.72 11.75 7.17
C GLY A 289 7.98 12.14 5.72
N VAL A 290 8.00 13.44 5.44
CA VAL A 290 8.25 14.03 4.12
C VAL A 290 9.56 13.49 3.55
N TYR A 291 9.47 12.45 2.72
CA TYR A 291 10.63 11.96 1.98
C TYR A 291 10.92 12.97 0.88
N VAL A 292 12.11 13.57 0.91
CA VAL A 292 12.65 14.25 -0.27
C VAL A 292 12.82 13.17 -1.33
N ARG A 293 11.87 13.08 -2.24
CA ARG A 293 11.96 12.22 -3.40
C ARG A 293 12.91 12.86 -4.41
N GLY A 294 13.75 12.05 -5.03
CA GLY A 294 14.56 12.47 -6.16
C GLY A 294 13.90 12.00 -7.45
N VAL A 295 13.77 12.87 -8.44
CA VAL A 295 13.33 12.50 -9.78
C VAL A 295 14.54 12.22 -10.65
N TYR A 296 14.52 11.10 -11.37
CA TYR A 296 15.63 10.61 -12.17
C TYR A 296 15.18 10.16 -13.56
N VAL A 297 16.11 10.27 -14.49
CA VAL A 297 16.00 9.73 -15.85
C VAL A 297 17.15 8.76 -16.07
N ARG A 298 16.89 7.65 -16.76
CA ARG A 298 17.95 6.79 -17.29
C ARG A 298 17.55 6.12 -18.59
N GLY A 299 18.55 5.67 -19.34
CA GLY A 299 18.35 4.81 -20.50
C GLY A 299 17.86 3.41 -20.10
N VAL A 300 17.01 2.81 -20.93
CA VAL A 300 16.54 1.41 -20.76
C VAL A 300 17.64 0.38 -21.00
N ASP A 301 18.77 0.80 -21.57
CA ASP A 301 20.01 0.05 -21.72
C ASP A 301 20.77 -0.15 -20.39
N GLY A 302 20.28 0.44 -19.29
CA GLY A 302 20.90 0.36 -17.98
C GLY A 302 22.00 1.38 -17.75
N ALA A 303 22.14 2.41 -18.60
CA ALA A 303 23.03 3.54 -18.35
C ALA A 303 22.78 4.19 -16.97
N ALA A 304 23.79 4.91 -16.48
CA ALA A 304 23.71 5.59 -15.18
C ALA A 304 22.53 6.57 -15.13
N ALA A 305 21.86 6.64 -13.98
CA ALA A 305 20.75 7.55 -13.78
C ALA A 305 21.23 8.99 -13.58
N VAL A 306 20.48 9.94 -14.13
CA VAL A 306 20.72 11.39 -14.00
C VAL A 306 19.60 11.99 -13.14
N ARG A 307 19.99 12.71 -12.08
CA ARG A 307 19.06 13.43 -11.21
C ARG A 307 18.56 14.70 -11.89
N LEU A 308 17.24 14.92 -11.86
CA LEU A 308 16.61 16.12 -12.43
C LEU A 308 16.22 17.13 -11.36
N SER A 309 15.53 16.68 -10.31
CA SER A 309 14.97 17.56 -9.30
C SER A 309 14.60 16.81 -8.02
N ASP A 310 14.23 17.57 -7.00
CA ASP A 310 13.45 17.07 -5.86
C ASP A 310 11.97 16.94 -6.28
N GLY A 311 11.20 16.10 -5.58
CA GLY A 311 9.77 15.90 -5.80
C GLY A 311 9.44 14.58 -6.51
N VAL A 312 8.28 14.52 -7.17
CA VAL A 312 7.77 13.31 -7.86
C VAL A 312 7.76 13.51 -9.36
N GLY A 313 8.21 12.50 -10.12
CA GLY A 313 8.06 12.49 -11.58
C GLY A 313 6.59 12.27 -11.97
N MET A 314 6.13 12.93 -13.04
CA MET A 314 4.73 12.82 -13.48
C MET A 314 4.58 12.41 -14.95
N ALA A 315 5.40 12.95 -15.86
CA ALA A 315 5.37 12.66 -17.28
C ALA A 315 6.68 13.06 -17.97
N LEU A 316 6.94 12.50 -19.17
CA LEU A 316 7.99 12.95 -20.09
C LEU A 316 7.35 13.65 -21.29
N SER A 317 7.99 14.69 -21.81
CA SER A 317 7.61 15.31 -23.08
C SER A 317 7.79 14.30 -24.23
N PRO A 318 7.02 14.42 -25.33
CA PRO A 318 7.13 13.52 -26.48
C PRO A 318 8.55 13.43 -27.06
N ASP A 319 9.30 14.54 -27.03
CA ASP A 319 10.70 14.61 -27.48
C ASP A 319 11.73 14.17 -26.42
N GLY A 320 11.28 13.82 -25.21
CA GLY A 320 12.12 13.39 -24.09
C GLY A 320 13.02 14.48 -23.49
N LYS A 321 12.91 15.73 -23.93
CA LYS A 321 13.77 16.84 -23.47
C LYS A 321 13.31 17.47 -22.16
N TRP A 322 12.07 17.22 -21.75
CA TRP A 322 11.48 17.77 -20.54
C TRP A 322 10.77 16.68 -19.74
N ALA A 323 10.86 16.79 -18.43
CA ALA A 323 10.03 16.03 -17.50
C ALA A 323 9.09 16.98 -16.75
N LEU A 324 7.86 16.53 -16.53
CA LEU A 324 6.92 17.17 -15.62
C LEU A 324 7.11 16.58 -14.23
N THR A 325 7.24 17.42 -13.23
CA THR A 325 7.42 17.02 -11.84
C THR A 325 6.47 17.78 -10.92
N ASP A 326 6.04 17.14 -9.83
CA ASP A 326 5.42 17.80 -8.68
C ASP A 326 6.51 18.06 -7.63
N SER A 327 6.69 19.32 -7.22
CA SER A 327 7.67 19.72 -6.23
C SER A 327 7.43 19.15 -4.83
N MET A 328 6.23 18.64 -4.53
CA MET A 328 5.79 18.28 -3.17
C MET A 328 5.99 19.38 -2.12
N SER A 329 6.10 20.64 -2.55
CA SER A 329 6.14 21.78 -1.64
C SER A 329 4.77 22.02 -1.00
N VAL A 330 4.69 22.89 0.01
CA VAL A 330 3.40 23.35 0.55
C VAL A 330 3.26 24.84 0.22
N PRO A 331 2.38 25.24 -0.73
CA PRO A 331 1.53 24.40 -1.59
C PRO A 331 2.32 23.67 -2.70
N GLU A 332 1.75 22.60 -3.24
CA GLU A 332 2.40 21.80 -4.29
C GLU A 332 2.45 22.59 -5.61
N ARG A 333 3.47 22.34 -6.45
CA ARG A 333 3.67 23.05 -7.72
C ARG A 333 4.13 22.10 -8.81
N LEU A 334 3.52 22.21 -9.99
CA LEU A 334 4.06 21.58 -11.19
C LEU A 334 5.24 22.37 -11.74
N VAL A 335 6.32 21.66 -12.02
CA VAL A 335 7.55 22.20 -12.59
C VAL A 335 7.91 21.37 -13.81
N VAL A 336 8.25 22.02 -14.91
CA VAL A 336 8.88 21.38 -16.05
C VAL A 336 10.39 21.52 -15.93
N VAL A 337 11.09 20.39 -15.89
CA VAL A 337 12.53 20.31 -15.69
C VAL A 337 13.18 19.74 -16.96
N PRO A 338 14.27 20.33 -17.46
CA PRO A 338 14.95 19.79 -18.63
C PRO A 338 15.65 18.47 -18.26
N THR A 339 15.65 17.50 -19.18
CA THR A 339 16.38 16.23 -19.00
C THR A 339 17.87 16.37 -19.31
N GLY A 340 18.28 17.48 -19.91
CA GLY A 340 19.66 17.89 -20.13
C GLY A 340 19.93 19.29 -19.59
N ALA A 341 20.82 20.05 -20.25
CA ALA A 341 21.14 21.40 -19.82
C ALA A 341 19.96 22.37 -20.01
N GLY A 342 19.63 23.13 -18.96
CA GLY A 342 18.62 24.17 -19.00
C GLY A 342 18.15 24.60 -17.61
N ALA A 343 17.25 25.57 -17.55
CA ALA A 343 16.62 26.01 -16.31
C ALA A 343 15.20 25.45 -16.17
N PRO A 344 14.78 25.00 -14.97
CA PRO A 344 13.41 24.55 -14.71
C PRO A 344 12.42 25.72 -14.79
N ARG A 345 11.14 25.42 -15.08
CA ARG A 345 10.06 26.40 -15.12
C ARG A 345 8.85 25.92 -14.33
N THR A 346 8.36 26.74 -13.41
CA THR A 346 7.14 26.45 -12.66
C THR A 346 5.92 26.82 -13.51
N LEU A 347 4.95 25.91 -13.62
CA LEU A 347 3.70 26.15 -14.35
C LEU A 347 2.73 26.98 -13.49
N PRO A 348 1.90 27.85 -14.09
CA PRO A 348 0.81 28.53 -13.39
C PRO A 348 -0.12 27.51 -12.71
N ALA A 349 -0.44 27.71 -11.43
CA ALA A 349 -1.23 26.71 -10.70
C ALA A 349 -2.75 26.84 -10.92
N GLY A 350 -3.26 27.97 -11.41
CA GLY A 350 -4.72 28.19 -11.56
C GLY A 350 -5.53 27.93 -10.27
N GLY A 351 -4.92 28.17 -9.10
CA GLY A 351 -5.52 27.90 -7.78
C GLY A 351 -5.50 26.44 -7.33
N ILE A 352 -4.88 25.52 -8.08
CA ILE A 352 -4.66 24.12 -7.70
C ILE A 352 -3.53 24.07 -6.65
N ASP A 353 -3.79 23.42 -5.52
CA ASP A 353 -2.87 23.35 -4.37
C ASP A 353 -2.38 21.93 -4.08
N ARG A 354 -3.01 20.93 -4.71
CA ARG A 354 -2.70 19.50 -4.57
C ARG A 354 -2.77 18.78 -5.91
N TYR A 355 -1.80 17.94 -6.19
CA TYR A 355 -1.68 17.11 -7.38
C TYR A 355 -1.65 15.64 -6.96
N SER A 356 -2.21 14.76 -7.81
CA SER A 356 -2.20 13.33 -7.53
C SER A 356 -1.05 12.66 -8.28
N PHE A 357 -0.01 12.25 -7.54
CA PHE A 357 1.06 11.41 -8.08
C PHE A 357 0.72 9.91 -8.14
N ARG A 358 -0.42 9.49 -7.57
CA ARG A 358 -0.91 8.09 -7.63
C ARG A 358 -1.65 7.78 -8.94
N THR A 359 -1.90 8.80 -9.75
CA THR A 359 -2.48 8.67 -11.09
C THR A 359 -1.48 9.20 -12.09
N GLN A 360 -1.25 8.47 -13.18
CA GLN A 360 -0.22 8.86 -14.14
C GLN A 360 -0.61 10.11 -14.93
N SER A 361 0.23 11.14 -14.95
CA SER A 361 0.03 12.25 -15.87
C SER A 361 0.43 11.88 -17.30
N ARG A 362 0.07 12.73 -18.27
CA ARG A 362 0.44 12.58 -19.69
C ARG A 362 0.90 13.91 -20.24
N TRP A 363 1.97 13.89 -21.03
CA TRP A 363 2.37 15.02 -21.87
C TRP A 363 1.93 14.72 -23.31
N LEU A 364 1.15 15.62 -23.88
CA LEU A 364 0.54 15.46 -25.21
C LEU A 364 1.45 16.04 -26.29
N LYS A 365 1.24 15.57 -27.53
CA LYS A 365 1.92 16.07 -28.74
C LYS A 365 1.58 17.54 -29.04
N SER A 366 0.44 18.02 -28.54
CA SER A 366 0.06 19.45 -28.57
C SER A 366 0.88 20.34 -27.62
N ASN A 367 1.85 19.77 -26.88
CA ASN A 367 2.60 20.42 -25.82
C ASN A 367 1.72 20.91 -24.64
N GLU A 368 0.73 20.08 -24.30
CA GLU A 368 -0.12 20.23 -23.13
C GLU A 368 0.12 19.07 -22.17
N VAL A 369 -0.09 19.29 -20.88
CA VAL A 369 -0.03 18.27 -19.85
C VAL A 369 -1.42 17.99 -19.30
N LEU A 370 -1.77 16.70 -19.23
CA LEU A 370 -2.97 16.20 -18.58
C LEU A 370 -2.59 15.60 -17.23
N PHE A 371 -3.26 16.05 -16.16
CA PHE A 371 -2.95 15.63 -14.80
C PHE A 371 -4.19 15.64 -13.92
N VAL A 372 -4.09 15.01 -12.74
CA VAL A 372 -5.14 15.03 -11.72
C VAL A 372 -4.74 15.98 -10.60
N GLY A 373 -5.62 16.90 -10.25
CA GLY A 373 -5.36 17.94 -9.24
C GLY A 373 -6.63 18.44 -8.56
N ALA A 374 -6.47 19.09 -7.42
CA ALA A 374 -7.53 19.66 -6.63
C ALA A 374 -7.19 21.10 -6.21
N GLN A 375 -8.23 21.92 -6.10
CA GLN A 375 -8.17 23.22 -5.46
C GLN A 375 -8.49 23.07 -3.95
N PRO A 376 -8.21 24.08 -3.12
CA PRO A 376 -8.51 24.05 -1.68
C PRO A 376 -9.97 23.66 -1.41
N GLY A 377 -10.19 22.65 -0.55
CA GLY A 377 -11.52 22.18 -0.16
C GLY A 377 -12.31 21.45 -1.26
N LYS A 378 -11.75 21.28 -2.47
CA LYS A 378 -12.41 20.59 -3.59
C LYS A 378 -11.92 19.15 -3.74
N ARG A 379 -12.69 18.34 -4.47
CA ARG A 379 -12.28 16.97 -4.85
C ARG A 379 -11.36 17.00 -6.08
N PHE A 380 -10.47 16.01 -6.19
CA PHE A 380 -9.62 15.82 -7.36
C PHE A 380 -10.45 15.67 -8.64
N ARG A 381 -9.93 16.23 -9.74
CA ARG A 381 -10.47 16.12 -11.10
C ARG A 381 -9.33 16.14 -12.13
N VAL A 382 -9.67 15.91 -13.40
CA VAL A 382 -8.71 15.96 -14.51
C VAL A 382 -8.60 17.39 -15.03
N TRP A 383 -7.36 17.82 -15.24
CA TRP A 383 -6.99 19.12 -15.78
C TRP A 383 -6.13 18.95 -17.03
N LEU A 384 -6.23 19.92 -17.93
CA LEU A 384 -5.36 20.07 -19.10
C LEU A 384 -4.72 21.45 -19.06
N GLN A 385 -3.42 21.53 -19.31
CA GLN A 385 -2.68 22.78 -19.24
C GLN A 385 -1.62 22.88 -20.33
N LYS A 386 -1.56 24.02 -21.02
CA LYS A 386 -0.51 24.29 -22.00
C LYS A 386 0.82 24.62 -21.31
N VAL A 387 1.90 24.04 -21.81
CA VAL A 387 3.26 24.28 -21.29
C VAL A 387 3.95 25.38 -22.11
N PRO A 388 4.70 26.32 -21.47
CA PRO A 388 4.98 26.40 -20.03
C PRO A 388 4.07 27.35 -19.23
N ASP A 389 3.20 28.11 -19.87
CA ASP A 389 2.61 29.33 -19.32
C ASP A 389 1.07 29.40 -19.43
N GLY A 390 0.42 28.34 -19.93
CA GLY A 390 -1.04 28.30 -19.98
C GLY A 390 -1.67 28.11 -18.60
N GLU A 391 -2.86 28.65 -18.40
CA GLU A 391 -3.69 28.36 -17.23
C GLU A 391 -4.31 26.96 -17.34
N PRO A 392 -4.44 26.20 -16.23
CA PRO A 392 -5.07 24.89 -16.25
C PRO A 392 -6.58 25.00 -16.47
N ARG A 393 -7.11 24.18 -17.39
CA ARG A 393 -8.53 24.07 -17.68
C ARG A 393 -9.07 22.73 -17.20
N ALA A 394 -10.20 22.74 -16.49
CA ALA A 394 -10.86 21.52 -16.05
C ALA A 394 -11.44 20.76 -17.25
N ILE A 395 -11.18 19.45 -17.29
CA ILE A 395 -11.75 18.53 -18.28
C ILE A 395 -12.96 17.77 -17.71
N THR A 396 -12.95 17.53 -16.40
CA THR A 396 -13.99 16.75 -15.73
C THR A 396 -14.63 17.51 -14.56
N PRO A 397 -15.85 17.13 -14.15
CA PRO A 397 -16.43 17.57 -12.88
C PRO A 397 -15.59 17.14 -11.67
N GLU A 398 -15.82 17.77 -10.51
CA GLU A 398 -15.17 17.40 -9.26
C GLU A 398 -15.44 15.92 -8.88
N GLY A 399 -14.40 15.20 -8.47
CA GLY A 399 -14.50 13.79 -8.06
C GLY A 399 -14.51 12.78 -9.22
N ARG A 400 -14.29 13.22 -10.45
CA ARG A 400 -14.15 12.39 -11.66
C ARG A 400 -12.69 12.42 -12.12
N THR A 401 -11.95 11.33 -11.91
CA THR A 401 -10.50 11.23 -12.18
C THR A 401 -10.18 10.08 -13.16
N GLY A 402 -9.21 10.27 -14.04
CA GLY A 402 -8.76 9.25 -14.98
C GLY A 402 -7.65 9.76 -15.87
N THR A 403 -6.84 8.85 -16.42
CA THR A 403 -5.62 9.23 -17.15
C THR A 403 -5.33 8.38 -18.39
N ALA A 404 -6.20 7.41 -18.70
CA ALA A 404 -6.06 6.57 -19.89
C ALA A 404 -6.46 7.37 -21.15
N MET A 405 -5.44 7.87 -21.86
CA MET A 405 -5.54 8.72 -23.04
C MET A 405 -5.76 7.89 -24.32
N SER A 406 -6.68 8.31 -25.18
CA SER A 406 -6.86 7.70 -26.51
C SER A 406 -5.63 7.90 -27.40
N PRO A 407 -5.37 7.02 -28.40
CA PRO A 407 -4.17 7.10 -29.23
C PRO A 407 -4.03 8.42 -30.01
N ASP A 408 -5.16 8.99 -30.44
CA ASP A 408 -5.26 10.29 -31.11
C ASP A 408 -5.16 11.49 -30.15
N GLN A 409 -5.03 11.24 -28.84
CA GLN A 409 -4.98 12.24 -27.77
C GLN A 409 -6.19 13.19 -27.76
N SER A 410 -7.35 12.72 -28.23
CA SER A 410 -8.60 13.51 -28.23
C SER A 410 -9.48 13.26 -27.01
N ARG A 411 -9.30 12.15 -26.29
CA ARG A 411 -10.15 11.73 -25.16
C ARG A 411 -9.36 11.11 -24.02
N VAL A 412 -9.87 11.30 -22.80
CA VAL A 412 -9.37 10.63 -21.59
C VAL A 412 -10.48 9.82 -20.94
N VAL A 413 -10.21 8.56 -20.58
CA VAL A 413 -11.19 7.70 -19.90
C VAL A 413 -11.13 7.92 -18.40
N VAL A 414 -12.31 8.21 -17.86
CA VAL A 414 -12.59 8.30 -16.43
C VAL A 414 -13.47 7.13 -16.03
N ARG A 415 -13.15 6.50 -14.90
CA ARG A 415 -14.00 5.49 -14.27
C ARG A 415 -14.72 6.11 -13.08
N ASP A 416 -15.99 5.82 -12.91
CA ASP A 416 -16.75 6.26 -11.75
C ASP A 416 -16.91 5.19 -10.67
N ARG A 417 -17.64 5.54 -9.60
CA ARG A 417 -17.78 4.67 -8.42
C ARG A 417 -18.58 3.41 -8.74
N GLU A 418 -19.47 3.50 -9.70
CA GLU A 418 -20.27 2.40 -10.23
C GLU A 418 -19.49 1.55 -11.25
N GLY A 419 -18.23 1.94 -11.54
CA GLY A 419 -17.34 1.27 -12.47
C GLY A 419 -17.56 1.65 -13.93
N LYS A 420 -18.47 2.58 -14.22
CA LYS A 420 -18.79 3.01 -15.58
C LYS A 420 -17.64 3.82 -16.17
N LEU A 421 -17.35 3.56 -17.43
CA LEU A 421 -16.28 4.19 -18.20
C LEU A 421 -16.82 5.35 -19.02
N TRP A 422 -16.17 6.51 -18.90
CA TRP A 422 -16.55 7.77 -19.50
C TRP A 422 -15.34 8.38 -20.23
N PRO A 423 -15.27 8.27 -21.57
CA PRO A 423 -14.30 8.99 -22.38
C PRO A 423 -14.71 10.47 -22.50
N TYR A 424 -13.97 11.35 -21.84
CA TYR A 424 -14.15 12.80 -21.90
C TYR A 424 -13.37 13.40 -23.08
N PRO A 425 -14.02 14.16 -23.98
CA PRO A 425 -13.33 14.89 -25.04
C PRO A 425 -12.46 16.02 -24.49
N LEU A 426 -11.18 16.08 -24.87
CA LEU A 426 -10.28 17.17 -24.48
C LEU A 426 -10.69 18.53 -25.06
N PRO A 427 -11.16 18.65 -26.32
CA PRO A 427 -11.67 19.93 -26.84
C PRO A 427 -12.90 20.47 -26.08
N GLY A 428 -13.55 19.65 -25.24
CA GLY A 428 -14.80 19.95 -24.57
C GLY A 428 -16.00 19.24 -25.21
N GLY A 429 -17.13 19.28 -24.51
CA GLY A 429 -18.37 18.57 -24.88
C GLY A 429 -18.73 17.47 -23.87
N ASP A 430 -19.94 16.94 -24.01
CA ASP A 430 -20.46 15.93 -23.08
C ASP A 430 -19.87 14.54 -23.37
N PRO A 431 -19.38 13.82 -22.35
CA PRO A 431 -18.89 12.46 -22.52
C PRO A 431 -20.06 11.51 -22.76
N GLN A 432 -19.82 10.47 -23.57
CA GLN A 432 -20.74 9.35 -23.72
C GLN A 432 -20.21 8.13 -22.98
N ALA A 433 -21.10 7.39 -22.33
CA ALA A 433 -20.73 6.17 -21.63
C ALA A 433 -20.22 5.10 -22.60
N ALA A 434 -19.16 4.40 -22.20
CA ALA A 434 -18.44 3.46 -23.05
C ALA A 434 -18.32 2.05 -22.45
N GLY A 435 -19.28 1.69 -21.59
CA GLY A 435 -19.32 0.42 -20.87
C GLY A 435 -18.96 0.54 -19.39
N THR A 436 -18.69 -0.60 -18.76
CA THR A 436 -18.41 -0.71 -17.33
C THR A 436 -17.18 -1.61 -17.15
N ALA A 437 -16.26 -1.21 -16.27
CA ALA A 437 -15.12 -2.00 -15.84
C ALA A 437 -15.45 -2.72 -14.52
N GLN A 438 -14.73 -3.79 -14.20
CA GLN A 438 -14.93 -4.50 -12.93
C GLN A 438 -14.48 -3.65 -11.74
N GLN A 439 -14.90 -4.04 -10.53
CA GLN A 439 -14.74 -3.24 -9.31
C GLN A 439 -13.29 -2.79 -9.06
N ASP A 440 -12.31 -3.61 -9.39
CA ASP A 440 -10.89 -3.37 -9.11
C ASP A 440 -10.08 -2.93 -10.35
N ASP A 441 -10.73 -2.86 -11.53
CA ASP A 441 -10.07 -2.50 -12.78
C ASP A 441 -9.68 -1.01 -12.82
N LYS A 442 -8.41 -0.73 -13.11
CA LYS A 442 -7.90 0.62 -13.38
C LYS A 442 -7.58 0.78 -14.86
N PRO A 443 -8.18 1.74 -15.58
CA PRO A 443 -7.75 2.07 -16.93
C PRO A 443 -6.29 2.54 -16.95
N VAL A 444 -5.43 1.87 -17.72
CA VAL A 444 -3.99 2.19 -17.82
C VAL A 444 -3.55 2.66 -19.21
N GLY A 445 -4.35 2.40 -20.24
CA GLY A 445 -4.05 2.84 -21.61
C GLY A 445 -5.04 2.29 -22.62
N TRP A 446 -4.78 2.56 -23.90
CA TRP A 446 -5.59 2.10 -25.03
C TRP A 446 -4.75 1.28 -25.99
N SER A 447 -5.38 0.41 -26.76
CA SER A 447 -4.79 -0.14 -27.98
C SER A 447 -4.61 0.95 -29.04
N ASN A 448 -3.64 0.76 -29.93
CA ASN A 448 -3.33 1.71 -31.01
C ASN A 448 -4.50 1.99 -31.95
N ASP A 449 -5.36 1.00 -32.19
CA ASP A 449 -6.56 1.14 -33.02
C ASP A 449 -7.67 1.95 -32.35
N GLY A 450 -7.55 2.25 -31.05
CA GLY A 450 -8.55 2.96 -30.26
C GLY A 450 -9.82 2.15 -30.00
N GLU A 451 -9.81 0.84 -30.23
CA GLU A 451 -10.97 -0.04 -30.02
C GLU A 451 -10.98 -0.71 -28.65
N TRP A 452 -9.81 -0.84 -28.02
CA TRP A 452 -9.65 -1.55 -26.74
C TRP A 452 -9.05 -0.66 -25.66
N LEU A 453 -9.53 -0.85 -24.44
CA LEU A 453 -8.99 -0.24 -23.22
C LEU A 453 -8.23 -1.30 -22.42
N TYR A 454 -6.99 -1.00 -22.03
CA TYR A 454 -6.23 -1.83 -21.10
C TYR A 454 -6.65 -1.51 -19.65
N LEU A 455 -7.07 -2.56 -18.94
CA LEU A 455 -7.59 -2.52 -17.58
C LEU A 455 -6.67 -3.33 -16.67
N TYR A 456 -6.03 -2.66 -15.72
CA TYR A 456 -5.18 -3.27 -14.72
C TYR A 456 -6.02 -3.75 -13.51
N ASP A 457 -6.03 -5.06 -13.28
CA ASP A 457 -6.69 -5.74 -12.16
C ASP A 457 -5.79 -5.70 -10.91
N PHE A 458 -5.94 -4.64 -10.13
CA PHE A 458 -5.12 -4.36 -8.94
C PHE A 458 -5.86 -4.74 -7.65
N PRO A 459 -5.26 -5.43 -6.67
CA PRO A 459 -3.82 -5.73 -6.52
C PRO A 459 -3.45 -7.19 -6.83
N SER A 460 -4.03 -7.81 -7.86
CA SER A 460 -3.79 -9.23 -8.15
C SER A 460 -2.30 -9.56 -8.36
N LEU A 461 -1.86 -10.75 -7.92
CA LEU A 461 -0.50 -11.27 -8.15
C LEU A 461 -0.56 -12.70 -8.71
N PRO A 462 0.12 -13.01 -9.85
CA PRO A 462 0.71 -12.07 -10.81
C PRO A 462 -0.29 -10.99 -11.25
N ALA A 463 0.21 -9.77 -11.49
CA ALA A 463 -0.62 -8.65 -11.90
C ALA A 463 -1.20 -8.91 -13.29
N LYS A 464 -2.53 -8.82 -13.42
CA LYS A 464 -3.23 -9.10 -14.68
C LYS A 464 -3.67 -7.80 -15.34
N VAL A 465 -3.42 -7.69 -16.63
CA VAL A 465 -4.04 -6.67 -17.48
C VAL A 465 -4.94 -7.36 -18.48
N TYR A 466 -6.19 -6.92 -18.48
CA TYR A 466 -7.18 -7.29 -19.48
C TYR A 466 -7.26 -6.21 -20.54
N ARG A 467 -7.66 -6.56 -21.75
CA ARG A 467 -8.16 -5.59 -22.72
C ARG A 467 -9.67 -5.74 -22.83
N GLN A 468 -10.38 -4.62 -22.87
CA GLN A 468 -11.83 -4.56 -23.03
C GLN A 468 -12.20 -3.74 -24.25
N HIS A 469 -12.96 -4.33 -25.17
CA HIS A 469 -13.45 -3.64 -26.35
C HIS A 469 -14.51 -2.62 -25.96
N ILE A 470 -14.32 -1.39 -26.40
CA ILE A 470 -15.08 -0.24 -25.87
C ILE A 470 -16.56 -0.27 -26.27
N ARG A 471 -16.89 -0.83 -27.43
CA ARG A 471 -18.29 -0.86 -27.93
C ARG A 471 -19.05 -2.09 -27.46
N THR A 472 -18.40 -3.25 -27.45
CA THR A 472 -19.06 -4.54 -27.20
C THR A 472 -18.93 -4.97 -25.74
N GLY A 473 -17.97 -4.42 -24.99
CA GLY A 473 -17.63 -4.87 -23.64
C GLY A 473 -16.91 -6.22 -23.61
N GLN A 474 -16.52 -6.77 -24.76
CA GLN A 474 -15.74 -8.02 -24.83
C GLN A 474 -14.43 -7.84 -24.06
N ARG A 475 -14.15 -8.75 -23.13
CA ARG A 475 -12.97 -8.68 -22.26
C ARG A 475 -12.13 -9.94 -22.41
N GLU A 476 -10.82 -9.76 -22.50
CA GLU A 476 -9.87 -10.86 -22.56
C GLU A 476 -8.58 -10.52 -21.81
N LEU A 477 -7.92 -11.55 -21.28
CA LEU A 477 -6.62 -11.39 -20.64
C LEU A 477 -5.60 -11.01 -21.72
N TRP A 478 -4.94 -9.87 -21.54
CA TRP A 478 -3.89 -9.42 -22.47
C TRP A 478 -2.51 -9.88 -22.00
N LYS A 479 -2.15 -9.61 -20.74
CA LYS A 479 -0.82 -9.94 -20.20
C LYS A 479 -0.81 -10.09 -18.68
N GLN A 480 0.16 -10.86 -18.18
CA GLN A 480 0.52 -10.95 -16.76
C GLN A 480 1.89 -10.33 -16.51
N PHE A 481 2.05 -9.69 -15.35
CA PHE A 481 3.28 -9.03 -14.92
C PHE A 481 3.72 -9.58 -13.56
N MET A 482 4.97 -10.05 -13.51
CA MET A 482 5.63 -10.54 -12.30
C MET A 482 7.14 -10.56 -12.55
N PRO A 483 7.98 -10.13 -11.58
CA PRO A 483 9.41 -10.35 -11.67
C PRO A 483 9.74 -11.85 -11.81
N ALA A 484 10.84 -12.16 -12.49
CA ALA A 484 11.30 -13.54 -12.67
C ALA A 484 11.55 -14.28 -11.34
N ASP A 485 12.00 -13.56 -10.31
CA ASP A 485 12.04 -14.04 -8.92
C ASP A 485 10.78 -13.53 -8.16
N PRO A 486 9.77 -14.38 -7.95
CA PRO A 486 8.53 -13.97 -7.30
C PRO A 486 8.65 -13.92 -5.76
N ALA A 487 9.78 -14.35 -5.17
CA ALA A 487 9.92 -14.42 -3.72
C ALA A 487 9.76 -13.04 -3.07
N GLY A 488 8.84 -12.96 -2.10
CA GLY A 488 8.54 -11.74 -1.35
C GLY A 488 7.88 -10.62 -2.15
N VAL A 489 7.53 -10.81 -3.43
CA VAL A 489 6.83 -9.77 -4.20
C VAL A 489 5.44 -9.59 -3.61
N ALA A 490 5.21 -8.41 -3.05
CA ALA A 490 3.99 -8.06 -2.32
C ALA A 490 2.98 -7.32 -3.21
N GLU A 491 3.45 -6.60 -4.23
CA GLU A 491 2.60 -5.80 -5.10
C GLU A 491 3.30 -5.48 -6.44
N ILE A 492 2.53 -5.35 -7.53
CA ILE A 492 2.93 -4.57 -8.71
C ILE A 492 2.21 -3.23 -8.65
N GLN A 493 2.91 -2.19 -8.20
CA GLN A 493 2.27 -0.95 -7.78
C GLN A 493 1.84 -0.06 -8.96
N ASP A 494 2.76 0.16 -9.89
CA ASP A 494 2.57 1.01 -11.07
C ASP A 494 2.83 0.19 -12.34
N LEU A 495 2.07 0.45 -13.40
CA LEU A 495 2.26 -0.16 -14.71
C LEU A 495 2.07 0.89 -15.81
N ILE A 496 3.09 1.05 -16.64
CA ILE A 496 3.13 1.98 -17.77
C ILE A 496 3.22 1.16 -19.04
N LEU A 497 2.32 1.46 -19.98
CA LEU A 497 2.36 0.94 -21.34
C LEU A 497 2.76 2.07 -22.27
N SER A 498 3.62 1.80 -23.25
CA SER A 498 3.83 2.74 -24.35
C SER A 498 2.53 2.94 -25.12
N THR A 499 2.38 4.10 -25.74
CA THR A 499 1.22 4.41 -26.58
C THR A 499 1.01 3.34 -27.65
N ASP A 500 2.11 2.79 -28.19
CA ASP A 500 2.05 1.75 -29.22
C ASP A 500 1.81 0.32 -28.69
N GLY A 501 1.78 0.13 -27.37
CA GLY A 501 1.61 -1.15 -26.69
C GLY A 501 2.78 -2.13 -26.87
N ARG A 502 3.89 -1.69 -27.47
CA ARG A 502 5.06 -2.55 -27.75
C ARG A 502 6.09 -2.55 -26.63
N ALA A 503 6.04 -1.57 -25.74
CA ALA A 503 6.90 -1.47 -24.57
C ALA A 503 6.10 -1.26 -23.30
N TYR A 504 6.68 -1.65 -22.17
CA TYR A 504 6.08 -1.44 -20.86
C TYR A 504 7.14 -1.31 -19.78
N ALA A 505 6.76 -0.68 -18.68
CA ALA A 505 7.53 -0.68 -17.44
C ALA A 505 6.60 -0.81 -16.24
N TYR A 506 7.03 -1.50 -15.19
CA TYR A 506 6.25 -1.63 -13.96
C TYR A 506 7.12 -1.50 -12.72
N THR A 507 6.51 -0.97 -11.67
CA THR A 507 7.09 -0.94 -10.32
C THR A 507 6.62 -2.19 -9.58
N TYR A 508 7.53 -2.94 -8.97
CA TYR A 508 7.17 -3.97 -8.00
C TYR A 508 7.67 -3.61 -6.61
N VAL A 509 6.93 -4.01 -5.58
CA VAL A 509 7.36 -3.94 -4.19
C VAL A 509 7.65 -5.36 -3.72
N ARG A 510 8.84 -5.57 -3.17
CA ARG A 510 9.26 -6.82 -2.55
C ARG A 510 9.49 -6.60 -1.07
N MET A 511 9.01 -7.50 -0.22
CA MET A 511 9.25 -7.53 1.21
C MET A 511 9.78 -8.90 1.59
N LEU A 512 11.03 -8.98 2.01
CA LEU A 512 11.64 -10.20 2.54
C LEU A 512 11.76 -10.09 4.05
N SER A 513 11.37 -11.14 4.75
CA SER A 513 11.21 -11.12 6.20
C SER A 513 12.01 -12.22 6.87
N ASP A 514 12.64 -11.86 7.99
CA ASP A 514 13.22 -12.81 8.95
C ASP A 514 12.48 -12.69 10.28
N LEU A 515 12.11 -13.83 10.89
CA LEU A 515 11.49 -13.88 12.21
C LEU A 515 12.54 -14.16 13.29
N PHE A 516 12.58 -13.30 14.30
CA PHE A 516 13.51 -13.40 15.41
C PHE A 516 12.77 -13.67 16.73
N LEU A 517 13.43 -14.45 17.57
CA LEU A 517 13.09 -14.64 18.97
C LEU A 517 14.18 -13.99 19.82
N ALA A 518 13.80 -13.11 20.73
CA ALA A 518 14.72 -12.50 21.69
C ALA A 518 14.21 -12.69 23.12
N ALA A 519 15.13 -12.68 24.09
CA ALA A 519 14.84 -12.90 25.50
C ALA A 519 15.77 -12.05 26.39
N ASN A 520 15.48 -12.01 27.69
CA ASN A 520 16.24 -11.31 28.74
C ASN A 520 16.17 -9.77 28.65
N PHE A 521 14.95 -9.21 28.75
CA PHE A 521 14.66 -7.77 28.74
C PHE A 521 14.31 -7.19 30.10
#